data_AF-A0A1I7TI09-F1
#
_entry.id   AF-A0A1I7TI09-F1
#
_cell.length_a   1.000
_cell.length_b   1.000
_cell.length_c   1.000
_cell.angle_alpha   90.00
_cell.angle_beta   90.00
_cell.angle_gamma   90.00
#
_symmetry.space_group_name_H-M   'P 1'
#
loop_
_entity.id
_entity.type
_entity.pdbx_description
1 polymer ?
#
loop_
_entity_poly.entity_id
_entity_poly.type
_entity_poly.pdbx_seq_one_letter_code
_entity_poly.pdbx_strand_id
1 'polypeptide(L)'
;MNLREYVVNDEETMSSLVPTIAASVDPIKLLGYQWNRKTDTLTIKIAQIESLHPTKREVASKLAATFGPLGIASPIMVPFKRLIRKIWGTDVTWKQLSPAELVKDWTQLKWAFADRTISVPRQVNRA
;
A
#
# COMPACT_ATOMS: atom_id res chain seq x y z
N MET A 1 -17.14 1.73 4.64
CA MET A 1 -17.60 1.89 3.25
C MET A 1 -18.72 0.90 3.04
N ASN A 2 -19.88 1.37 2.64
CA ASN A 2 -20.97 0.50 2.22
C ASN A 2 -20.71 0.11 0.75
N LEU A 3 -20.62 -1.19 0.45
CA LEU A 3 -20.30 -1.68 -0.90
C LEU A 3 -21.40 -1.41 -1.94
N ARG A 4 -22.57 -0.93 -1.51
CA ARG A 4 -23.72 -0.60 -2.36
C ARG A 4 -23.81 0.88 -2.71
N GLU A 5 -22.93 1.70 -2.16
CA GLU A 5 -22.85 3.13 -2.47
C GLU A 5 -22.04 3.36 -3.76
N TYR A 6 -22.43 4.38 -4.51
CA TYR A 6 -21.82 4.83 -5.74
C TYR A 6 -21.04 6.13 -5.50
N VAL A 7 -19.92 6.25 -6.21
CA VAL A 7 -19.07 7.42 -6.22
C VAL A 7 -18.51 7.63 -7.61
N VAL A 8 -18.48 8.88 -8.05
CA VAL A 8 -17.97 9.30 -9.35
C VAL A 8 -17.09 10.55 -9.19
N ASN A 9 -16.12 10.73 -10.07
CA ASN A 9 -15.27 11.92 -10.08
C ASN A 9 -15.95 13.16 -10.70
N ASP A 10 -16.97 12.96 -11.53
CA ASP A 10 -17.74 14.05 -12.13
C ASP A 10 -18.76 14.65 -11.14
N GLU A 11 -18.70 15.97 -10.93
CA GLU A 11 -19.50 16.65 -9.89
C GLU A 11 -20.99 16.72 -10.25
N GLU A 12 -21.32 16.91 -11.53
CA GLU A 12 -22.70 16.96 -12.01
C GLU A 12 -23.38 15.60 -11.81
N THR A 13 -22.71 14.52 -12.25
CA THR A 13 -23.18 13.16 -12.05
C THR A 13 -23.29 12.84 -10.56
N MET A 14 -22.31 13.22 -9.72
CA MET A 14 -22.36 12.97 -8.27
C MET A 14 -23.57 13.66 -7.63
N SER A 15 -23.89 14.89 -8.04
CA SER A 15 -25.02 15.66 -7.51
C SER A 15 -26.38 15.13 -7.97
N SER A 16 -26.42 14.42 -9.11
CA SER A 16 -27.63 13.78 -9.63
C SER A 16 -28.02 12.48 -8.92
N LEU A 17 -27.11 11.89 -8.14
CA LEU A 17 -27.35 10.61 -7.45
C LEU A 17 -28.37 10.77 -6.32
N VAL A 18 -29.22 9.74 -6.14
CA VAL A 18 -30.13 9.68 -4.99
C VAL A 18 -29.31 9.56 -3.70
N PRO A 19 -29.61 10.32 -2.63
CA PRO A 19 -28.81 10.30 -1.39
C PRO A 19 -28.63 8.92 -0.77
N THR A 20 -29.59 8.01 -0.96
CA THR A 20 -29.54 6.62 -0.44
C THR A 20 -28.48 5.75 -1.12
N ILE A 21 -28.07 6.10 -2.35
CA ILE A 21 -27.06 5.36 -3.11
C ILE A 21 -25.75 6.13 -3.25
N ALA A 22 -25.71 7.43 -2.94
CA ALA A 22 -24.49 8.22 -3.00
C ALA A 22 -23.55 7.85 -1.84
N ALA A 23 -22.25 7.78 -2.11
CA ALA A 23 -21.25 7.55 -1.09
C ALA A 23 -21.27 8.64 -0.02
N SER A 24 -21.37 8.22 1.24
CA SER A 24 -21.46 9.10 2.41
C SER A 24 -20.10 9.58 2.92
N VAL A 25 -19.00 9.04 2.40
CA VAL A 25 -17.61 9.31 2.83
C VAL A 25 -16.73 9.62 1.63
N ASP A 26 -15.89 10.64 1.73
CA ASP A 26 -14.87 11.03 0.76
C ASP A 26 -13.62 11.50 1.53
N PRO A 27 -12.40 10.97 1.28
CA PRO A 27 -12.01 9.98 0.29
C PRO A 27 -12.43 8.55 0.64
N ILE A 28 -12.73 7.77 -0.40
CA ILE A 28 -13.21 6.39 -0.24
C ILE A 28 -12.03 5.44 -0.13
N LYS A 29 -12.11 4.51 0.82
CA LYS A 29 -11.10 3.46 1.00
C LYS A 29 -11.60 2.13 0.45
N LEU A 30 -10.93 1.59 -0.56
CA LEU A 30 -11.22 0.29 -1.18
C LEU A 30 -9.92 -0.50 -1.39
N LEU A 31 -9.88 -1.74 -0.90
CA LEU A 31 -8.75 -2.67 -1.10
C LEU A 31 -7.36 -2.09 -0.78
N GLY A 32 -7.27 -1.22 0.23
CA GLY A 32 -6.02 -0.58 0.65
C GLY A 32 -5.71 0.76 -0.04
N TYR A 33 -6.42 1.10 -1.11
CA TYR A 33 -6.34 2.41 -1.76
C TYR A 33 -7.29 3.40 -1.10
N GLN A 34 -6.90 4.67 -1.12
CA GLN A 34 -7.78 5.79 -0.89
C GLN A 34 -7.96 6.53 -2.22
N TRP A 35 -9.21 6.66 -2.67
CA TRP A 35 -9.53 7.42 -3.87
C TRP A 35 -10.14 8.76 -3.46
N ASN A 36 -9.50 9.85 -3.89
CA ASN A 36 -10.07 11.18 -3.85
C ASN A 36 -10.76 11.43 -5.19
N ARG A 37 -12.09 11.53 -5.18
CA ARG A 37 -12.87 11.71 -6.41
C ARG A 37 -12.64 13.08 -7.05
N LYS A 38 -12.43 14.12 -6.25
CA LYS A 38 -12.33 15.52 -6.70
C LYS A 38 -11.05 15.78 -7.49
N THR A 39 -9.94 15.21 -7.03
CA THR A 39 -8.65 15.28 -7.72
C THR A 39 -8.38 14.06 -8.59
N ASP A 40 -9.34 13.13 -8.66
CA ASP A 40 -9.25 11.82 -9.29
C ASP A 40 -7.92 11.10 -9.01
N THR A 41 -7.54 10.99 -7.73
CA THR A 41 -6.22 10.51 -7.30
C THR A 41 -6.34 9.25 -6.44
N LEU A 42 -5.56 8.23 -6.77
CA LEU A 42 -5.38 7.03 -5.95
C LEU A 42 -4.16 7.18 -5.05
N THR A 43 -4.34 6.98 -3.75
CA THR A 43 -3.29 7.03 -2.75
C THR A 43 -3.16 5.67 -2.06
N ILE A 44 -1.92 5.17 -1.94
CA ILE A 44 -1.57 3.98 -1.18
C ILE A 44 -0.84 4.40 0.08
N LYS A 45 -1.18 3.79 1.22
CA LYS A 45 -0.39 3.92 2.45
C LYS A 45 0.80 2.97 2.44
N ILE A 46 1.96 3.48 2.81
CA ILE A 46 3.21 2.73 2.86
C ILE A 46 3.59 2.44 4.30
N ALA A 47 3.96 1.18 4.56
CA ALA A 47 4.37 0.74 5.88
C ALA A 47 5.68 1.43 6.29
N GLN A 48 5.71 1.94 7.52
CA GLN A 48 6.91 2.56 8.07
C GLN A 48 7.84 1.50 8.65
N ILE A 49 9.12 1.58 8.31
CA ILE A 49 10.16 0.68 8.83
C ILE A 49 10.94 1.41 9.94
N GLU A 50 10.72 0.99 11.17
CA GLU A 50 11.29 1.62 12.35
C GLU A 50 12.50 0.85 12.88
N SER A 51 12.35 -0.48 13.04
CA SER A 51 13.38 -1.35 13.59
C SER A 51 14.65 -1.34 12.73
N LEU A 52 15.80 -1.28 13.40
CA LEU A 52 17.11 -1.39 12.75
C LEU A 52 17.44 -2.84 12.38
N HIS A 53 16.98 -3.78 13.20
CA HIS A 53 17.19 -5.21 13.01
C HIS A 53 15.85 -5.94 13.11
N PRO A 54 15.29 -6.42 12.00
CA PRO A 54 13.96 -6.99 12.01
C PRO A 54 13.96 -8.47 12.38
N THR A 55 12.89 -8.92 13.01
CA THR A 55 12.54 -10.35 13.06
C THR A 55 11.93 -10.80 11.73
N LYS A 56 11.96 -12.11 11.46
CA LYS A 56 11.33 -12.69 10.27
C LYS A 56 9.83 -12.34 10.16
N ARG A 57 9.12 -12.30 11.30
CA ARG A 57 7.73 -11.85 11.39
C ARG A 57 7.54 -10.38 11.05
N GLU A 58 8.43 -9.51 11.49
CA GLU A 58 8.34 -8.07 11.20
C GLU A 58 8.49 -7.79 9.71
N VAL A 59 9.44 -8.45 9.04
CA VAL A 59 9.62 -8.30 7.59
C VAL A 59 8.32 -8.70 6.86
N ALA A 60 7.74 -9.86 7.18
CA ALA A 60 6.46 -10.30 6.61
C ALA A 60 5.31 -9.32 6.89
N SER A 61 5.21 -8.83 8.14
CA SER A 61 4.18 -7.88 8.55
C SER A 61 4.26 -6.55 7.79
N LYS A 62 5.46 -5.99 7.63
CA LYS A 62 5.66 -4.72 6.93
C LYS A 62 5.42 -4.83 5.43
N LEU A 63 5.75 -5.97 4.81
CA LEU A 63 5.34 -6.24 3.42
C LEU A 63 3.82 -6.26 3.28
N ALA A 64 3.12 -7.01 4.15
CA ALA A 64 1.66 -7.15 4.08
C ALA A 64 0.93 -5.83 4.37
N ALA A 65 1.50 -4.97 5.21
CA ALA A 65 0.95 -3.65 5.51
C ALA A 65 0.96 -2.70 4.30
N THR A 66 1.82 -2.92 3.31
CA THR A 66 1.83 -2.18 2.04
C THR A 66 1.17 -3.02 0.96
N PHE A 67 -0.17 -3.02 0.97
CA PHE A 67 -0.98 -3.77 0.01
C PHE A 67 -1.30 -2.91 -1.22
N GLY A 68 -1.04 -3.42 -2.42
CA GLY A 68 -1.28 -2.70 -3.68
C GLY A 68 -1.66 -3.64 -4.83
N PRO A 69 -2.92 -4.07 -4.95
CA PRO A 69 -3.32 -5.05 -5.97
C PRO A 69 -3.19 -4.54 -7.41
N LEU A 70 -3.17 -3.22 -7.64
CA LEU A 70 -2.92 -2.62 -8.96
C LEU A 70 -1.42 -2.48 -9.30
N GLY A 71 -0.52 -2.89 -8.39
CA GLY A 71 0.91 -2.86 -8.66
C GLY A 71 1.56 -1.47 -8.68
N ILE A 72 0.85 -0.40 -8.31
CA ILE A 72 1.41 0.98 -8.26
C ILE A 72 2.66 1.06 -7.36
N ALA A 73 2.69 0.34 -6.23
CA ALA A 73 3.85 0.27 -5.33
C ALA A 73 4.88 -0.83 -5.71
N SER A 74 4.75 -1.48 -6.88
CA SER A 74 5.63 -2.59 -7.28
C SER A 74 7.13 -2.26 -7.23
N PRO A 75 7.60 -1.07 -7.67
CA PRO A 75 9.03 -0.78 -7.68
C PRO A 75 9.70 -0.90 -6.30
N ILE A 76 9.00 -0.49 -5.24
CA ILE A 76 9.48 -0.59 -3.86
C ILE A 76 9.18 -1.96 -3.22
N MET A 77 8.11 -2.64 -3.66
CA MET A 77 7.74 -3.97 -3.14
C MET A 77 8.64 -5.09 -3.65
N VAL A 78 9.22 -4.99 -4.86
CA VAL A 78 10.07 -6.04 -5.44
C VAL A 78 11.33 -6.28 -4.60
N PRO A 79 12.14 -5.27 -4.25
CA PRO A 79 13.27 -5.43 -3.32
C PRO A 79 12.85 -6.07 -1.98
N PHE A 80 11.66 -5.71 -1.48
CA PHE A 80 11.13 -6.25 -0.23
C PHE A 80 10.86 -7.76 -0.34
N LYS A 81 10.17 -8.18 -1.42
CA LYS A 81 9.93 -9.61 -1.70
C LYS A 81 11.23 -10.39 -1.87
N ARG A 82 12.28 -9.78 -2.43
CA ARG A 82 13.62 -10.42 -2.51
C ARG A 82 14.21 -10.67 -1.13
N LEU A 83 14.19 -9.68 -0.22
CA LEU A 83 14.67 -9.86 1.15
C LEU A 83 13.91 -10.99 1.84
N ILE A 84 12.58 -10.98 1.71
CA ILE A 84 11.72 -11.98 2.33
C ILE A 84 12.07 -13.40 1.83
N ARG A 85 12.34 -13.56 0.52
CA ARG A 85 12.80 -14.83 -0.05
C ARG A 85 14.13 -15.27 0.55
N LYS A 86 15.09 -14.36 0.75
CA LYS A 86 16.37 -14.66 1.40
C LYS A 86 16.16 -15.16 2.83
N ILE A 87 15.33 -14.48 3.63
CA ILE A 87 15.06 -14.88 5.02
C ILE A 87 14.34 -16.24 5.09
N TRP A 88 13.47 -16.57 4.12
CA TRP A 88 12.84 -17.90 4.08
C TRP A 88 13.81 -19.03 3.78
N GLY A 89 14.93 -18.75 3.10
CA GLY A 89 16.01 -19.72 2.91
C GLY A 89 16.90 -19.96 4.14
N THR A 90 16.59 -19.34 5.28
CA THR A 90 17.35 -19.46 6.53
C THR A 90 16.54 -20.21 7.58
N ASP A 91 17.23 -20.85 8.53
CA ASP A 91 16.62 -21.61 9.63
C ASP A 91 16.05 -20.72 10.76
N VAL A 92 16.04 -19.40 10.55
CA VAL A 92 15.51 -18.43 11.51
C VAL A 92 13.99 -18.61 11.67
N THR A 93 13.56 -18.72 12.93
CA THR A 93 12.14 -18.80 13.31
C THR A 93 11.45 -17.44 13.27
N TRP A 94 10.12 -17.43 13.34
CA TRP A 94 9.31 -16.22 13.17
C TRP A 94 9.66 -15.05 14.10
N LYS A 95 10.01 -15.34 15.36
CA LYS A 95 10.34 -14.34 16.38
C LYS A 95 11.84 -14.06 16.52
N GLN A 96 12.69 -14.83 15.85
CA GLN A 96 14.13 -14.61 15.89
C GLN A 96 14.52 -13.46 14.95
N LEU A 97 15.60 -12.77 15.33
CA LEU A 97 16.23 -11.75 14.53
C LEU A 97 16.75 -12.35 13.22
N SER A 98 16.61 -11.61 12.13
CA SER A 98 17.15 -12.01 10.82
C SER A 98 18.69 -12.09 10.85
N PRO A 99 19.33 -12.87 9.95
CA PRO A 99 20.79 -12.91 9.88
C PRO A 99 21.39 -11.52 9.61
N ALA A 100 22.54 -11.21 10.24
CA ALA A 100 23.19 -9.90 10.16
C ALA A 100 23.49 -9.46 8.72
N GLU A 101 23.81 -10.41 7.85
CA GLU A 101 24.04 -10.19 6.41
C GLU A 101 22.81 -9.59 5.68
N LEU A 102 21.59 -9.84 6.17
CA LEU A 102 20.34 -9.36 5.58
C LEU A 102 19.89 -8.00 6.16
N VAL A 103 20.53 -7.52 7.23
CA VAL A 103 20.22 -6.22 7.85
C VAL A 103 20.55 -5.06 6.89
N LYS A 104 21.56 -5.23 6.03
CA LYS A 104 21.89 -4.24 4.99
C LYS A 104 20.74 -4.06 4.00
N ASP A 105 20.15 -5.16 3.53
CA ASP A 105 19.00 -5.14 2.62
C ASP A 105 17.77 -4.50 3.29
N TRP A 106 17.53 -4.82 4.56
CA TRP A 106 16.46 -4.19 5.35
C TRP A 106 16.65 -2.68 5.50
N THR A 107 17.89 -2.25 5.76
CA THR A 107 18.23 -0.84 5.88
C THR A 107 17.98 -0.10 4.56
N GLN A 108 18.33 -0.70 3.41
CA GLN A 108 18.00 -0.13 2.10
C GLN A 108 16.50 -0.01 1.87
N LEU A 109 15.70 -1.00 2.31
CA LEU A 109 14.24 -0.91 2.24
C LEU A 109 13.70 0.23 3.09
N LYS A 110 14.27 0.49 4.26
CA LYS A 110 13.87 1.61 5.11
C LYS A 110 13.93 2.95 4.36
N TRP A 111 14.94 3.16 3.52
CA TRP A 111 15.04 4.34 2.67
C TRP A 111 13.99 4.35 1.55
N ALA A 112 13.77 3.20 0.90
CA ALA A 112 12.75 3.08 -0.15
C ALA A 112 11.30 3.23 0.38
N PHE A 113 11.08 3.00 1.68
CA PHE A 113 9.80 3.13 2.39
C PHE A 113 9.76 4.39 3.28
N ALA A 114 10.64 5.37 3.02
CA ALA A 114 10.66 6.63 3.76
C ALA A 114 9.36 7.41 3.56
N ASP A 115 8.80 7.38 2.35
CA ASP A 115 7.51 7.99 2.06
C ASP A 115 6.38 7.26 2.78
N ARG A 116 5.43 8.03 3.31
CA ARG A 116 4.23 7.48 3.98
C ARG A 116 3.15 7.07 3.00
N THR A 117 3.16 7.66 1.81
CA THR A 117 2.13 7.45 0.79
C THR A 117 2.69 7.60 -0.60
N ILE A 118 2.18 6.80 -1.54
CA ILE A 118 2.33 7.06 -2.99
C ILE A 118 0.97 7.47 -3.52
N SER A 119 0.93 8.56 -4.27
CA SER A 119 -0.27 9.05 -4.94
C SER A 119 -0.06 9.10 -6.44
N VAL A 120 -1.02 8.62 -7.20
CA VAL A 120 -1.02 8.67 -8.67
C VAL A 120 -2.39 9.13 -9.17
N PRO A 121 -2.46 9.90 -10.25
CA PRO A 121 -3.75 10.22 -10.85
C PRO A 121 -4.37 8.93 -11.40
N ARG A 122 -5.68 8.75 -11.19
CA ARG A 122 -6.45 7.61 -11.72
C ARG A 122 -6.80 7.88 -13.19
N GLN A 123 -5.79 8.04 -14.03
CA GLN A 123 -6.04 8.22 -15.46
C GLN A 123 -6.47 6.87 -16.05
N VAL A 124 -7.76 6.75 -16.35
CA VAL A 124 -8.22 5.77 -17.34
C VAL A 124 -7.74 6.34 -18.67
N ASN A 125 -6.75 5.69 -19.30
CA ASN A 125 -6.26 6.12 -20.61
C ASN A 125 -7.44 6.46 -21.52
N ARG A 126 -7.54 7.71 -21.96
CA ARG A 126 -8.26 8.02 -23.19
C ARG A 126 -7.38 7.49 -24.32
N ALA A 127 -7.67 6.27 -24.76
CA ALA A 127 -7.25 5.79 -26.06
C ALA A 127 -8.00 6.58 -27.15
#